data_AF-A0A962D3W4-F1
#
_entry.id   AF-A0A962D3W4-F1
#
_cell.length_a   1.000
_cell.length_b   1.000
_cell.length_c   1.000
_cell.angle_alpha   90.00
_cell.angle_beta   90.00
_cell.angle_gamma   90.00
#
_symmetry.space_group_name_H-M   'P 1'
#
loop_
_entity.id
_entity.type
_entity.pdbx_description
1 polymer ?
#
loop_
_entity_poly.entity_id
_entity_poly.type
_entity_poly.pdbx_seq_one_letter_code
_entity_poly.pdbx_strand_id
1 'polypeptide(L)' 'MSQNYRFETLQLHAGQTPAPGTNARAVPIYQTTSYTFDSAEHGAALFGLQQFGNIYTRIMNPTNDVL' A
#
# COMPACT_ATOMS: atom_id res chain seq x y z
N MET A 1 -21.93 5.96 5.40
CA MET A 1 -22.29 7.05 4.45
C MET A 1 -21.14 7.20 3.47
N SER A 2 -21.36 6.96 2.18
CA SER A 2 -20.39 7.38 1.17
C SER A 2 -20.38 8.90 1.18
N GLN A 3 -19.30 9.50 1.67
CA GLN A 3 -19.11 10.93 1.53
C GLN A 3 -18.86 11.18 0.04
N ASN A 4 -19.86 11.74 -0.64
CA ASN A 4 -19.76 12.08 -2.06
C ASN A 4 -18.90 13.33 -2.20
N TYR A 5 -17.58 13.14 -2.15
CA TYR A 5 -16.63 14.19 -2.45
C TYR A 5 -16.73 14.61 -3.92
N ARG A 6 -16.40 15.88 -4.18
CA ARG A 6 -16.26 16.37 -5.56
C ARG A 6 -15.07 15.71 -6.23
N PHE A 7 -15.08 15.65 -7.55
CA PHE A 7 -14.03 15.01 -8.34
C PHE A 7 -12.64 15.59 -8.04
N GLU A 8 -12.53 16.91 -7.88
CA GLU A 8 -11.26 17.60 -7.58
C GLU A 8 -10.69 17.20 -6.22
N THR A 9 -11.56 16.91 -5.25
CA THR A 9 -11.14 16.41 -3.93
C THR A 9 -10.61 14.97 -4.04
N LEU A 10 -11.26 14.14 -4.86
CA LEU A 10 -10.81 12.76 -5.10
C LEU A 10 -9.46 12.72 -5.81
N GLN A 11 -9.23 13.57 -6.81
CA GLN A 11 -7.95 13.67 -7.50
C GLN A 11 -6.78 13.97 -6.54
N LEU A 12 -7.05 14.75 -5.48
CA LEU A 12 -6.02 15.10 -4.50
C LEU A 12 -5.85 14.07 -3.37
N HIS A 13 -6.89 13.29 -3.04
CA HIS A 13 -6.92 12.54 -1.78
C HIS A 13 -7.31 11.07 -1.88
N ALA A 14 -7.97 10.63 -2.95
CA ALA A 14 -8.35 9.23 -3.11
C ALA A 14 -7.11 8.32 -3.13
N GLY A 15 -7.26 7.09 -2.64
CA GLY A 15 -6.18 6.10 -2.63
C GLY A 15 -5.10 6.29 -1.56
N GLN A 16 -5.03 7.43 -0.86
CA GLN A 16 -3.97 7.71 0.12
C GLN A 16 -4.47 8.22 1.47
N THR A 17 -3.76 7.81 2.54
CA THR A 17 -3.90 8.35 3.89
C THR A 17 -2.55 8.88 4.39
N PRO A 18 -2.51 9.75 5.42
CA PRO A 18 -1.25 10.20 5.99
C PRO A 18 -0.36 9.02 6.39
N ALA A 19 0.94 9.13 6.14
CA ALA A 19 1.89 8.06 6.37
C ALA A 19 1.96 7.69 7.86
N PRO A 20 1.86 6.40 8.21
CA PRO A 20 1.89 5.96 9.60
C PRO A 20 3.22 6.32 10.27
N GLY A 21 3.16 6.72 11.53
CA GLY A 21 4.35 6.98 12.38
C GLY A 21 5.11 8.28 12.11
N THR A 22 4.78 9.05 11.06
CA THR A 22 5.53 10.27 10.69
C THR A 22 4.67 11.53 10.55
N ASN A 23 3.34 11.39 10.52
CA ASN A 23 2.40 12.47 10.20
C ASN A 23 2.64 13.13 8.83
N ALA A 24 3.42 12.51 7.94
CA ALA A 24 3.61 13.02 6.59
C ALA A 24 2.31 12.90 5.79
N ARG A 25 1.91 13.98 5.09
CA ARG A 25 0.70 13.94 4.25
C ARG A 25 0.94 13.23 2.91
N ALA A 26 2.14 13.38 2.36
CA ALA A 26 2.54 12.78 1.10
C ALA A 26 2.81 11.28 1.26
N VAL A 27 2.55 10.52 0.19
CA VAL A 27 2.85 9.08 0.13
C VAL A 27 4.37 8.87 0.19
N PRO A 28 4.88 8.00 1.07
CA PRO A 28 6.28 7.62 1.07
C PRO A 28 6.67 6.88 -0.21
N ILE A 29 7.90 7.09 -0.67
CA ILE A 29 8.45 6.37 -1.83
C ILE A 29 9.06 5.05 -1.35
N TYR A 30 8.40 3.93 -1.64
CA TYR A 30 8.91 2.58 -1.36
C TYR A 30 9.82 2.10 -2.49
N GLN A 31 11.01 2.70 -2.58
CA GLN A 31 12.03 2.36 -3.58
C GLN A 31 12.79 1.09 -3.20
N THR A 32 12.13 -0.06 -3.31
CA THR A 32 12.67 -1.39 -3.02
C THR A 32 12.31 -2.38 -4.13
N THR A 33 13.02 -3.51 -4.18
CA THR A 33 12.68 -4.64 -5.05
C THR A 33 11.95 -5.77 -4.31
N SER A 34 12.18 -5.90 -3.00
CA SER A 34 11.74 -7.02 -2.16
C SER A 34 11.21 -6.56 -0.80
N TYR A 35 10.42 -7.43 -0.15
CA TYR A 35 9.88 -7.25 1.20
C TYR A 35 10.27 -8.42 2.09
N THR A 36 10.52 -8.16 3.36
CA THR A 36 10.78 -9.19 4.37
C THR A 36 9.48 -9.79 4.88
N PHE A 37 9.52 -11.06 5.31
CA PHE A 37 8.40 -11.72 5.97
C PHE A 37 8.68 -11.87 7.45
N ASP A 38 7.62 -11.80 8.27
CA ASP A 38 7.72 -12.00 9.72
C ASP A 38 8.12 -13.45 10.08
N SER A 39 7.74 -14.41 9.24
CA SER A 39 8.14 -15.83 9.34
C SER A 39 8.03 -16.55 7.98
N ALA A 40 8.51 -17.80 7.92
CA ALA A 40 8.37 -18.64 6.73
C ALA A 40 6.89 -18.94 6.43
N GLU A 41 6.09 -19.16 7.46
CA GLU A 41 4.64 -19.40 7.37
C GLU A 41 3.91 -18.16 6.83
N HIS A 42 4.28 -16.95 7.27
CA HIS A 42 3.73 -15.70 6.72
C HIS A 42 4.03 -15.60 5.21
N GLY A 43 5.27 -15.86 4.79
CA GLY A 43 5.62 -15.89 3.37
C GLY A 43 4.79 -16.90 2.58
N ALA A 44 4.62 -18.13 3.09
CA ALA A 44 3.80 -19.15 2.44
C ALA A 44 2.32 -18.74 2.31
N ALA A 45 1.75 -18.08 3.32
CA ALA A 45 0.39 -17.56 3.29
C ALA A 45 0.18 -16.48 2.22
N LEU A 46 1.15 -15.57 2.05
CA LEU A 46 1.11 -14.54 1.00
C LEU A 46 1.15 -15.16 -0.41
N PHE A 47 2.07 -16.10 -0.65
CA PHE A 47 2.17 -16.77 -1.95
C PHE A 47 0.98 -17.69 -2.25
N GLY A 48 0.37 -18.27 -1.20
CA GLY A 48 -0.85 -19.06 -1.31
C GLY A 48 -2.13 -18.24 -1.42
N LEU A 49 -2.04 -16.90 -1.47
CA LEU A 49 -3.18 -15.96 -1.50
C LEU A 49 -4.13 -16.13 -0.29
N GLN A 50 -3.61 -16.66 0.82
CA GLN A 50 -4.34 -16.82 2.07
C GLN A 50 -4.32 -15.52 2.89
N GLN A 51 -3.33 -14.66 2.64
CA GLN A 51 -3.18 -13.35 3.25
C GLN A 51 -2.80 -12.30 2.19
N PHE A 52 -3.24 -11.07 2.37
CA PHE A 52 -2.83 -9.93 1.55
C PHE A 52 -1.56 -9.29 2.09
N GLY A 53 -0.65 -8.93 1.20
CA GLY A 53 0.59 -8.27 1.55
C GLY A 53 1.54 -8.19 0.37
N ASN A 54 2.64 -7.46 0.56
CA ASN A 54 3.65 -7.26 -0.47
C ASN A 54 4.64 -8.42 -0.49
N ILE A 55 4.95 -8.91 -1.69
CA ILE A 55 5.89 -10.01 -1.90
C ILE A 55 7.16 -9.49 -2.59
N TYR A 56 7.02 -8.90 -3.78
CA TYR A 56 8.10 -8.23 -4.50
C TYR A 56 7.54 -7.19 -5.48
N THR A 57 8.32 -6.14 -5.76
CA THR A 57 7.87 -4.92 -6.46
C THR A 57 7.33 -5.16 -7.87
N ARG A 58 7.78 -6.22 -8.56
CA ARG A 58 7.25 -6.58 -9.89
C ARG A 58 5.78 -7.04 -9.87
N ILE A 59 5.23 -7.47 -8.73
CA ILE A 59 3.77 -7.70 -8.60
C ILE A 59 3.08 -6.51 -7.93
N MET A 60 3.62 -6.02 -6.80
CA MET A 60 2.95 -5.03 -5.93
C MET A 60 3.96 -4.06 -5.33
N ASN A 61 3.60 -2.79 -5.23
CA ASN A 61 4.41 -1.78 -4.55
C ASN A 61 3.48 -0.73 -3.91
N PRO A 62 3.60 -0.44 -2.60
CA PRO A 62 2.70 0.48 -1.92
C PRO A 62 2.65 1.90 -2.51
N THR A 63 3.71 2.35 -3.18
CA THR A 63 3.72 3.64 -3.88
C THR A 63 2.81 3.61 -5.10
N ASN A 64 2.83 2.49 -5.84
CA ASN A 64 2.03 2.31 -7.05
C ASN A 64 0.57 1.99 -6.72
N ASP A 65 0.30 1.33 -5.59
CA ASP A 65 -1.06 0.97 -5.15
C ASP A 65 -1.95 2.18 -4.84
N VAL A 66 -1.37 3.39 -4.73
CA VAL A 66 -2.11 4.65 -4.54
C VAL A 66 -2.66 5.21 -5.85
N LEU A 67 -2.05 4.88 -7.00
CA LEU A 67 -2.45 5.39 -8.33
C LEU A 67 -3.71 4.70 -8.85
#